data_AF-A0A382LCI4-F1
#
_entry.id   AF-A0A382LCI4-F1
#
_cell.length_a   1.000
_cell.length_b   1.000
_cell.length_c   1.000
_cell.angle_alpha   90.00
_cell.angle_beta   90.00
_cell.angle_gamma   90.00
#
_symmetry.space_group_name_H-M   'P 1'
#
loop_
_entity.id
_entity.type
_entity.pdbx_description
1 polymer ?
#
loop_
_entity_poly.entity_id
_entity_poly.type
_entity_poly.pdbx_seq_one_letter_code
_entity_poly.pdbx_strand_id
1 'polypeptide(L)'
;ALANNIAHKVLHDGDGARATQVSGGRGLDRRQNAESPNMDAKDILFAWRDFECSYFAAALLGPKTAFRQFLARHSYAIDIGNKVDLTTTLVMRRMSSVSPYPHWHYFDAYPPGNLRAVYRGNGIPLPWGNMTMLSDPCQHWAVFRMLNTRSTKPSAQISILESGAKKHLYCCESIRGMDAAGNPHVLCAGIDLAPALVAQGIDAADTISQIADACEKNEGTGQIPSEAQQQLISISKILNIGWIEAGSRKDATIICPRSSSCPREKHCLGETMQKRTPQIENIRKSIVAS
;
A
#
# COMPACT_ATOMS: atom_id res chain seq x y z
N ALA A 1 7.66 19.96 0.53
CA ALA A 1 9.10 20.26 0.40
C ALA A 1 9.67 20.88 1.69
N LEU A 2 9.14 22.01 2.18
CA LEU A 2 9.66 22.70 3.37
C LEU A 2 9.74 21.82 4.63
N ALA A 3 8.68 21.09 4.97
CA ALA A 3 8.67 20.21 6.15
C ALA A 3 9.78 19.13 6.12
N ASN A 4 10.13 18.63 4.93
CA ASN A 4 11.21 17.66 4.77
C ASN A 4 12.58 18.33 4.98
N ASN A 5 12.77 19.54 4.48
CA ASN A 5 14.01 20.31 4.70
C ASN A 5 14.19 20.64 6.19
N ILE A 6 13.11 21.01 6.88
CA ILE A 6 13.12 21.20 8.34
C ILE A 6 13.55 19.90 9.02
N ALA A 7 13.00 18.76 8.60
CA ALA A 7 13.37 17.45 9.15
C ALA A 7 14.87 17.14 9.00
N HIS A 8 15.43 17.32 7.81
CA HIS A 8 16.87 17.12 7.57
C HIS A 8 17.71 18.04 8.45
N LYS A 9 17.26 19.29 8.65
CA LYS A 9 17.99 20.24 9.50
C LYS A 9 17.92 19.86 10.98
N VAL A 10 16.75 19.41 11.46
CA VAL A 10 16.51 19.08 12.87
C VAL A 10 17.09 17.73 13.26
N LEU A 11 16.96 16.70 12.41
CA LEU A 11 17.36 15.33 12.74
C LEU A 11 18.81 15.03 12.40
N HIS A 12 19.38 15.74 11.43
CA HIS A 12 20.69 15.42 10.88
C HIS A 12 21.57 16.66 10.70
N ASP A 13 21.29 17.79 11.38
CA ASP A 13 22.04 19.05 11.28
C ASP A 13 22.16 19.65 9.87
N GLY A 14 21.37 19.16 8.91
CA GLY A 14 21.48 19.46 7.49
C GLY A 14 22.39 18.51 6.72
N ASP A 15 23.12 17.62 7.40
CA ASP A 15 23.89 16.51 6.83
C ASP A 15 22.95 15.41 6.32
N GLY A 16 22.60 15.50 5.04
CA GLY A 16 21.64 14.61 4.39
C GLY A 16 20.60 15.33 3.54
N ALA A 17 20.58 16.67 3.57
CA ALA A 17 19.78 17.46 2.64
C ALA A 17 20.32 17.26 1.20
N ARG A 18 19.81 16.25 0.51
CA ARG A 18 20.01 16.13 -0.94
C ARG A 18 19.28 17.29 -1.61
N ALA A 19 19.89 17.88 -2.63
CA ALA A 19 19.18 18.75 -3.57
C ALA A 19 17.87 18.06 -3.99
N THR A 20 16.78 18.82 -4.05
CA THR A 20 15.39 18.38 -4.32
C THR A 20 15.36 16.97 -4.90
N GLN A 21 15.21 15.98 -4.02
CA GLN A 21 14.83 14.64 -4.44
C GLN A 21 13.52 14.82 -5.19
N VAL A 22 13.60 14.84 -6.52
CA VAL A 22 12.46 14.75 -7.41
C VAL A 22 11.78 13.46 -6.97
N SER A 23 10.71 13.59 -6.20
CA SER A 23 9.96 12.45 -5.69
C SER A 23 9.32 11.78 -6.91
N GLY A 24 10.04 10.80 -7.47
CA GLY A 24 9.70 10.13 -8.73
C GLY A 24 10.83 10.09 -9.78
N GLY A 25 11.95 10.77 -9.57
CA GLY A 25 13.15 10.52 -10.36
C GLY A 25 13.90 9.29 -9.85
N ARG A 26 14.32 8.39 -10.74
CA ARG A 26 15.65 7.80 -10.55
C ARG A 26 16.60 8.99 -10.50
N GLY A 27 16.95 9.44 -9.29
CA GLY A 27 17.87 10.56 -9.14
C GLY A 27 19.11 10.32 -9.98
N LEU A 28 19.57 11.37 -10.65
CA LEU A 28 20.69 11.39 -11.60
C LEU A 28 22.04 10.92 -11.02
N ASP A 29 22.09 10.53 -9.74
CA ASP A 29 23.28 10.01 -9.08
C ASP A 29 23.21 8.52 -8.72
N ARG A 30 22.08 7.84 -8.96
CA ARG A 30 22.07 6.37 -8.88
C ARG A 30 22.78 5.85 -10.13
N ARG A 31 24.12 5.82 -10.06
CA ARG A 31 25.02 5.26 -11.06
C ARG A 31 24.34 4.09 -11.75
N GLN A 32 24.23 4.17 -13.06
CA GLN A 32 23.89 3.06 -13.93
C GLN A 32 25.04 2.05 -13.90
N ASN A 33 25.33 1.49 -12.73
CA ASN A 33 26.06 0.26 -12.63
C ASN A 33 25.01 -0.84 -12.60
N ALA A 34 24.92 -1.52 -13.74
CA ALA A 34 24.46 -2.88 -13.80
C ALA A 34 25.04 -3.70 -12.61
N GLU A 35 24.21 -4.56 -12.04
CA GLU A 35 24.65 -5.82 -11.45
C GLU A 35 25.80 -5.76 -10.42
N SER A 36 25.66 -4.96 -9.35
CA SER A 36 26.44 -5.17 -8.13
C SER A 36 25.50 -5.52 -6.96
N PRO A 37 25.61 -6.72 -6.35
CA PRO A 37 24.78 -7.12 -5.22
C PRO A 37 25.14 -6.41 -3.90
N ASN A 38 26.19 -5.58 -3.89
CA ASN A 38 26.61 -4.84 -2.70
C ASN A 38 25.94 -3.46 -2.66
N MET A 39 24.84 -3.34 -1.92
CA MET A 39 24.36 -2.04 -1.41
C MET A 39 25.47 -1.44 -0.54
N ASP A 40 25.94 -0.24 -0.88
CA ASP A 40 26.91 0.50 -0.06
C ASP A 40 26.26 0.90 1.28
N ALA A 41 27.01 0.78 2.38
CA ALA A 41 26.55 1.19 3.71
C ALA A 41 26.12 2.67 3.75
N LYS A 42 26.76 3.52 2.92
CA LYS A 42 26.36 4.92 2.75
C LYS A 42 24.99 5.06 2.11
N ASP A 43 24.66 4.24 1.11
CA ASP A 43 23.34 4.28 0.46
C ASP A 43 22.23 3.84 1.41
N ILE A 44 22.50 2.83 2.25
CA ILE A 44 21.59 2.40 3.31
C ILE A 44 21.37 3.54 4.31
N LEU A 45 22.44 4.19 4.77
CA LEU A 45 22.36 5.31 5.71
C LEU A 45 21.52 6.46 5.15
N PHE A 46 21.75 6.87 3.90
CA PHE A 46 20.98 7.95 3.28
C PHE A 46 19.51 7.58 3.08
N ALA A 47 19.21 6.35 2.66
CA ALA A 47 17.84 5.88 2.55
C ALA A 47 17.11 5.88 3.90
N TRP A 48 17.82 5.52 4.98
CA TRP A 48 17.28 5.57 6.34
C TRP A 48 17.00 7.01 6.79
N ARG A 49 17.93 7.94 6.58
CA ARG A 49 17.74 9.37 6.88
C ARG A 49 16.56 9.98 6.12
N ASP A 50 16.45 9.68 4.82
CA ASP A 50 15.32 10.14 3.99
C ASP A 50 13.97 9.61 4.52
N PHE A 51 13.96 8.36 5.02
CA PHE A 51 12.80 7.76 5.67
C PHE A 51 12.43 8.48 6.97
N GLU A 52 13.40 8.72 7.87
CA GLU A 52 13.20 9.43 9.14
C GLU A 52 12.69 10.86 8.90
N CYS A 53 13.30 11.57 7.95
CA CYS A 53 12.91 12.92 7.57
C CYS A 53 11.49 12.97 6.99
N SER A 54 11.13 12.01 6.14
CA SER A 54 9.78 11.89 5.61
C SER A 54 8.75 11.61 6.71
N TYR A 55 9.10 10.78 7.69
CA TYR A 55 8.22 10.48 8.83
C TYR A 55 8.02 11.71 9.71
N PHE A 56 9.10 12.44 10.03
CA PHE A 56 9.05 13.69 10.77
C PHE A 56 8.21 14.74 10.04
N ALA A 57 8.44 14.93 8.73
CA ALA A 57 7.68 15.89 7.93
C ALA A 57 6.18 15.58 7.95
N ALA A 58 5.81 14.30 7.86
CA ALA A 58 4.43 13.87 7.95
C ALA A 58 3.84 14.09 9.36
N ALA A 59 4.63 13.92 10.42
CA ALA A 59 4.21 14.18 11.79
C ALA A 59 4.05 15.68 12.08
N LEU A 60 4.88 16.53 11.47
CA LEU A 60 4.79 17.99 11.54
C LEU A 60 3.53 18.49 10.82
N LEU A 61 3.27 17.98 9.60
CA LEU A 61 2.10 18.36 8.79
C LEU A 61 0.78 17.76 9.31
N GLY A 62 0.83 16.59 9.94
CA GLY A 62 -0.33 15.93 10.54
C GLY A 62 -0.07 15.61 12.01
N PRO A 63 -0.21 16.58 12.94
CA PRO A 63 0.00 16.36 14.37
C PRO A 63 -0.89 15.22 14.90
N LYS A 64 -0.32 14.30 15.69
CA LYS A 64 -0.94 12.99 16.02
C LYS A 64 -2.40 13.09 16.47
N THR A 65 -2.70 13.91 17.48
CA THR A 65 -4.06 14.01 18.04
C THR A 65 -5.04 14.66 17.08
N ALA A 66 -4.67 15.80 16.51
CA ALA A 66 -5.54 16.54 15.57
C ALA A 66 -5.79 15.72 14.30
N PHE A 67 -4.75 15.11 13.74
CA PHE A 67 -4.86 14.31 12.51
C PHE A 67 -5.67 13.03 12.74
N ARG A 68 -5.54 12.38 13.89
CA ARG A 68 -6.40 11.25 14.26
C ARG A 68 -7.87 11.66 14.30
N GLN A 69 -8.20 12.78 14.95
CA GLN A 69 -9.57 13.28 15.00
C GLN A 69 -10.10 13.62 13.60
N PHE A 70 -9.25 14.22 12.76
CA PHE A 70 -9.57 14.52 11.37
C PHE A 70 -9.88 13.26 10.56
N LEU A 71 -9.06 12.21 10.67
CA LEU A 71 -9.30 10.92 10.01
C LEU A 71 -10.60 10.27 10.50
N ALA A 72 -10.83 10.26 11.82
CA ALA A 72 -12.04 9.68 12.41
C ALA A 72 -13.31 10.41 11.94
N ARG A 73 -13.31 11.74 11.86
CA ARG A 73 -14.48 12.51 11.35
C ARG A 73 -14.86 12.18 9.91
N HIS A 74 -13.93 11.59 9.15
CA HIS A 74 -14.11 11.27 7.74
C HIS A 74 -13.96 9.77 7.47
N SER A 75 -14.19 8.96 8.51
CA SER A 75 -14.17 7.49 8.45
C SER A 75 -12.95 6.91 7.70
N TYR A 76 -11.78 7.52 7.91
CA TYR A 76 -10.51 7.14 7.27
C TYR A 76 -10.57 7.05 5.73
N ALA A 77 -11.34 7.92 5.07
CA ALA A 77 -11.27 8.08 3.62
C ALA A 77 -9.85 8.45 3.16
N ILE A 78 -9.33 7.77 2.13
CA ILE A 78 -7.92 7.91 1.73
C ILE A 78 -7.61 9.21 0.97
N ASP A 79 -8.60 9.81 0.32
CA ASP A 79 -8.51 11.03 -0.47
C ASP A 79 -8.83 12.30 0.33
N ILE A 80 -9.06 12.16 1.64
CA ILE A 80 -9.46 13.28 2.51
C ILE A 80 -8.39 14.38 2.66
N GLY A 81 -7.14 14.07 2.30
CA GLY A 81 -6.04 15.04 2.29
C GLY A 81 -6.31 16.27 1.45
N ASN A 82 -7.14 16.16 0.40
CA ASN A 82 -7.54 17.27 -0.45
C ASN A 82 -8.25 18.40 0.31
N LYS A 83 -8.85 18.13 1.49
CA LYS A 83 -9.49 19.17 2.31
C LYS A 83 -8.51 20.04 3.10
N VAL A 84 -7.26 19.61 3.21
CA VAL A 84 -6.22 20.22 4.05
C VAL A 84 -4.89 20.34 3.29
N ASP A 85 -4.93 20.30 1.95
CA ASP A 85 -3.78 20.40 1.05
C ASP A 85 -2.66 19.39 1.35
N LEU A 86 -3.04 18.17 1.75
CA LEU A 86 -2.13 17.05 1.98
C LEU A 86 -2.27 15.98 0.90
N THR A 87 -1.14 15.40 0.49
CA THR A 87 -1.14 14.33 -0.50
C THR A 87 -1.70 13.04 0.07
N THR A 88 -2.37 12.24 -0.77
CA THR A 88 -2.86 10.89 -0.42
C THR A 88 -1.77 10.02 0.20
N THR A 89 -0.55 10.06 -0.33
CA THR A 89 0.61 9.34 0.21
C THR A 89 0.87 9.70 1.68
N LEU A 90 0.82 11.00 2.02
CA LEU A 90 1.02 11.45 3.39
C LEU A 90 -0.13 10.98 4.30
N VAL A 91 -1.38 11.13 3.84
CA VAL A 91 -2.56 10.69 4.60
C VAL A 91 -2.46 9.21 4.93
N MET A 92 -2.29 8.34 3.94
CA MET A 92 -2.23 6.89 4.14
C MET A 92 -1.05 6.47 5.03
N ARG A 93 0.13 7.06 4.86
CA ARG A 93 1.28 6.81 5.76
C ARG A 93 1.02 7.29 7.18
N ARG A 94 0.24 8.36 7.37
CA ARG A 94 -0.15 8.82 8.70
C ARG A 94 -1.21 7.94 9.33
N MET A 95 -2.14 7.35 8.58
CA MET A 95 -3.11 6.39 9.11
C MET A 95 -2.44 5.28 9.92
N SER A 96 -1.37 4.68 9.39
CA SER A 96 -0.64 3.58 10.06
C SER A 96 0.09 3.99 11.35
N SER A 97 0.30 5.29 11.59
CA SER A 97 1.04 5.80 12.75
C SER A 97 0.18 6.56 13.77
N VAL A 98 -1.01 7.02 13.38
CA VAL A 98 -1.91 7.76 14.28
C VAL A 98 -3.19 7.02 14.62
N SER A 99 -3.61 6.04 13.80
CA SER A 99 -4.81 5.25 14.07
C SER A 99 -4.69 4.52 15.42
N PRO A 100 -5.78 4.44 16.21
CA PRO A 100 -5.79 3.62 17.42
C PRO A 100 -5.75 2.12 17.11
N TYR A 101 -6.18 1.72 15.91
CA TYR A 101 -6.07 0.33 15.46
C TYR A 101 -4.65 0.09 14.92
N PRO A 102 -3.88 -0.91 15.40
CA PRO A 102 -2.46 -1.03 15.06
C PRO A 102 -2.17 -1.89 13.82
N HIS A 103 -3.16 -2.59 13.27
CA HIS A 103 -2.95 -3.61 12.23
C HIS A 103 -3.06 -3.06 10.80
N TRP A 104 -2.34 -1.97 10.52
CA TRP A 104 -2.35 -1.31 9.21
C TRP A 104 -1.20 -1.76 8.31
N HIS A 105 -1.41 -1.61 7.01
CA HIS A 105 -0.35 -1.66 6.02
C HIS A 105 -0.52 -0.59 4.95
N TYR A 106 0.59 -0.25 4.32
CA TYR A 106 0.63 0.67 3.19
C TYR A 106 1.53 0.13 2.10
N PHE A 107 1.11 0.30 0.86
CA PHE A 107 1.87 -0.01 -0.34
C PHE A 107 1.87 1.17 -1.31
N ASP A 108 3.03 1.43 -1.92
CA ASP A 108 3.20 2.32 -3.06
C ASP A 108 3.78 1.52 -4.23
N ALA A 109 2.96 1.29 -5.27
CA ALA A 109 3.29 0.42 -6.39
C ALA A 109 3.41 1.19 -7.70
N TYR A 110 4.47 0.89 -8.45
CA TYR A 110 4.76 1.45 -9.76
C TYR A 110 4.67 0.36 -10.83
N PRO A 111 4.16 0.67 -12.04
CA PRO A 111 4.30 -0.23 -13.18
C PRO A 111 5.79 -0.61 -13.44
N PRO A 112 6.10 -1.84 -13.87
CA PRO A 112 5.20 -2.98 -14.12
C PRO A 112 4.99 -3.89 -12.88
N GLY A 113 4.90 -3.35 -11.66
CA GLY A 113 4.70 -4.14 -10.44
C GLY A 113 5.77 -3.96 -9.36
N ASN A 114 6.52 -2.87 -9.38
CA ASN A 114 7.53 -2.57 -8.36
C ASN A 114 6.87 -1.95 -7.12
N LEU A 115 7.14 -2.48 -5.93
CA LEU A 115 6.76 -1.82 -4.67
C LEU A 115 7.90 -0.93 -4.19
N ARG A 116 7.63 0.38 -4.02
CA ARG A 116 8.64 1.38 -3.63
C ARG A 116 8.66 1.63 -2.13
N ALA A 117 7.52 1.55 -1.47
CA ALA A 117 7.42 1.76 -0.03
C ALA A 117 6.40 0.80 0.59
N VAL A 118 6.78 0.22 1.72
CA VAL A 118 5.96 -0.71 2.49
C VAL A 118 6.03 -0.28 3.97
N TYR A 119 4.90 0.10 4.57
CA TYR A 119 4.81 0.31 6.02
C TYR A 119 3.98 -0.83 6.61
N ARG A 120 4.45 -1.42 7.71
CA ARG A 120 3.76 -2.48 8.44
C ARG A 120 3.41 -2.04 9.85
N GLY A 121 2.16 -2.25 10.23
CA GLY A 121 1.75 -2.52 11.60
C GLY A 121 1.56 -4.03 11.79
N ASN A 122 2.12 -4.57 12.88
CA ASN A 122 1.93 -5.90 13.47
C ASN A 122 1.28 -7.01 12.62
N GLY A 123 2.11 -7.87 12.00
CA GLY A 123 1.74 -9.27 11.76
C GLY A 123 1.44 -9.73 10.33
N ILE A 124 1.43 -8.86 9.32
CA ILE A 124 1.19 -9.29 7.93
C ILE A 124 2.37 -10.12 7.42
N PRO A 125 2.18 -11.41 7.07
CA PRO A 125 3.20 -12.20 6.41
C PRO A 125 3.40 -11.64 5.01
N LEU A 126 4.39 -10.75 4.85
CA LEU A 126 4.85 -10.45 3.51
C LEU A 126 5.74 -11.60 3.05
N PRO A 127 5.55 -12.08 1.81
CA PRO A 127 6.39 -13.12 1.21
C PRO A 127 7.68 -12.58 0.59
N TRP A 128 8.06 -11.32 0.89
CA TRP A 128 9.05 -10.56 0.15
C TRP A 128 10.15 -9.99 1.05
N GLY A 129 11.38 -10.47 0.83
CA GLY A 129 12.59 -10.12 1.57
C GLY A 129 13.51 -9.09 0.89
N ASN A 130 13.11 -8.46 -0.23
CA ASN A 130 13.82 -7.29 -0.76
C ASN A 130 12.85 -6.35 -1.49
N MET A 131 13.11 -5.04 -1.45
CA MET A 131 12.31 -3.98 -2.09
C MET A 131 12.63 -3.83 -3.59
N THR A 132 12.97 -4.92 -4.28
CA THR A 132 13.35 -4.91 -5.70
C THR A 132 12.26 -5.53 -6.56
N MET A 133 12.37 -5.32 -7.88
CA MET A 133 11.41 -5.76 -8.91
C MET A 133 10.78 -7.11 -8.57
N LEU A 134 9.46 -7.13 -8.38
CA LEU A 134 8.74 -8.34 -8.04
C LEU A 134 8.83 -9.28 -9.23
N SER A 135 9.56 -10.39 -9.06
CA SER A 135 9.66 -11.43 -10.08
C SER A 135 8.36 -12.20 -10.24
N ASP A 136 7.51 -12.22 -9.21
CA ASP A 136 6.28 -13.02 -9.19
C ASP A 136 5.16 -12.44 -8.29
N PRO A 137 4.64 -11.24 -8.59
CA PRO A 137 3.54 -10.65 -7.83
C PRO A 137 2.18 -11.29 -8.17
N CYS A 138 1.38 -11.60 -7.15
CA CYS A 138 0.00 -12.03 -7.34
C CYS A 138 -0.84 -10.91 -8.00
N GLN A 139 -1.37 -11.16 -9.20
CA GLN A 139 -2.16 -10.18 -9.95
C GLN A 139 -3.50 -9.81 -9.30
N HIS A 140 -3.97 -10.57 -8.30
CA HIS A 140 -5.24 -10.32 -7.62
C HIS A 140 -5.16 -9.36 -6.42
N TRP A 141 -3.95 -8.96 -6.00
CA TRP A 141 -3.84 -7.94 -4.97
C TRP A 141 -4.48 -6.64 -5.46
N ALA A 142 -5.18 -5.95 -4.57
CA ALA A 142 -5.90 -4.71 -4.87
C ALA A 142 -5.01 -3.67 -5.58
N VAL A 143 -3.74 -3.59 -5.18
CA VAL A 143 -2.75 -2.68 -5.76
C VAL A 143 -2.38 -3.03 -7.21
N PHE A 144 -2.15 -4.31 -7.52
CA PHE A 144 -1.77 -4.76 -8.87
C PHE A 144 -2.97 -4.80 -9.82
N ARG A 145 -4.16 -5.19 -9.33
CA ARG A 145 -5.40 -5.06 -10.11
C ARG A 145 -5.61 -3.63 -10.58
N MET A 146 -5.45 -2.66 -9.67
CA MET A 146 -5.67 -1.25 -10.01
C MET A 146 -4.64 -0.74 -11.03
N LEU A 147 -3.40 -1.22 -11.03
CA LEU A 147 -2.38 -0.88 -12.05
C LEU A 147 -2.84 -1.19 -13.47
N ASN A 148 -3.75 -2.16 -13.66
CA ASN A 148 -4.30 -2.54 -14.96
C ASN A 148 -5.63 -1.83 -15.31
N THR A 149 -6.23 -1.08 -14.37
CA THR A 149 -7.48 -0.32 -14.62
C THR A 149 -7.21 1.13 -15.05
N ARG A 150 -8.15 1.77 -15.76
CA ARG A 150 -8.09 3.21 -16.07
C ARG A 150 -8.79 4.10 -15.04
N SER A 151 -9.39 3.52 -14.00
CA SER A 151 -10.11 4.28 -12.97
C SER A 151 -9.16 5.14 -12.14
N THR A 152 -9.58 6.35 -11.84
CA THR A 152 -8.94 7.27 -10.88
C THR A 152 -9.68 7.32 -9.54
N LYS A 153 -10.82 6.64 -9.41
CA LYS A 153 -11.60 6.58 -8.17
C LYS A 153 -11.01 5.55 -7.20
N PRO A 154 -11.04 5.80 -5.88
CA PRO A 154 -10.75 4.81 -4.86
C PRO A 154 -11.50 3.49 -5.08
N SER A 155 -10.88 2.37 -4.73
CA SER A 155 -11.53 1.06 -4.74
C SER A 155 -11.16 0.23 -3.52
N ALA A 156 -12.15 -0.02 -2.67
CA ALA A 156 -12.08 -1.00 -1.61
C ALA A 156 -12.14 -2.45 -2.15
N GLN A 157 -11.38 -3.36 -1.52
CA GLN A 157 -11.36 -4.80 -1.77
C GLN A 157 -11.25 -5.56 -0.44
N ILE A 158 -12.08 -6.59 -0.26
CA ILE A 158 -11.91 -7.61 0.80
C ILE A 158 -11.06 -8.74 0.22
N SER A 159 -10.07 -9.22 0.98
CA SER A 159 -9.12 -10.22 0.49
C SER A 159 -8.80 -11.27 1.53
N ILE A 160 -8.76 -12.52 1.08
CA ILE A 160 -8.25 -13.65 1.87
C ILE A 160 -6.83 -13.95 1.38
N LEU A 161 -5.83 -13.77 2.24
CA LEU A 161 -4.46 -14.20 1.96
C LEU A 161 -4.22 -15.57 2.57
N GLU A 162 -3.90 -16.54 1.75
CA GLU A 162 -3.49 -17.87 2.22
C GLU A 162 -1.96 -17.95 2.28
N SER A 163 -1.44 -18.30 3.45
CA SER A 163 -0.01 -18.48 3.70
C SER A 163 0.21 -19.78 4.46
N GLY A 164 0.51 -20.84 3.70
CA GLY A 164 0.55 -22.20 4.25
C GLY A 164 -0.84 -22.60 4.77
N ALA A 165 -0.90 -23.06 6.02
CA ALA A 165 -2.17 -23.47 6.66
C ALA A 165 -2.97 -22.31 7.26
N LYS A 166 -2.49 -21.06 7.19
CA LYS A 166 -3.17 -19.89 7.78
C LYS A 166 -3.85 -19.06 6.68
N LYS A 167 -5.09 -18.68 6.94
CA LYS A 167 -5.86 -17.72 6.14
C LYS A 167 -5.94 -16.40 6.91
N HIS A 168 -5.69 -15.29 6.23
CA HIS A 168 -5.76 -13.94 6.79
C HIS A 168 -6.81 -13.13 6.04
N LEU A 169 -7.58 -12.31 6.75
CA LEU A 169 -8.60 -11.45 6.17
C LEU A 169 -8.17 -10.00 6.23
N TYR A 170 -8.02 -9.43 5.04
CA TYR A 170 -7.67 -8.03 4.85
C TYR A 170 -8.80 -7.25 4.21
N CYS A 171 -8.85 -5.97 4.53
CA CYS A 171 -9.51 -4.99 3.69
C CYS A 171 -8.45 -3.99 3.21
N CYS A 172 -8.50 -3.59 1.95
CA CYS A 172 -7.61 -2.57 1.38
C CYS A 172 -8.40 -1.57 0.55
N GLU A 173 -8.00 -0.30 0.58
CA GLU A 173 -8.46 0.74 -0.34
C GLU A 173 -7.28 1.26 -1.18
N SER A 174 -7.42 1.15 -2.50
CA SER A 174 -6.41 1.57 -3.47
C SER A 174 -6.87 2.77 -4.28
N ILE A 175 -5.93 3.64 -4.67
CA ILE A 175 -6.15 4.75 -5.61
C ILE A 175 -4.97 4.92 -6.56
N ARG A 176 -5.28 5.20 -7.83
CA ARG A 176 -4.28 5.57 -8.84
C ARG A 176 -3.93 7.05 -8.71
N GLY A 177 -2.64 7.36 -8.74
CA GLY A 177 -2.14 8.73 -8.71
C GLY A 177 -0.97 8.96 -9.67
N MET A 178 -0.43 10.17 -9.61
CA MET A 178 0.87 10.51 -10.16
C MET A 178 1.77 10.96 -9.02
N ASP A 179 3.04 10.52 -9.02
CA ASP A 179 4.02 11.06 -8.10
C ASP A 179 4.47 12.47 -8.49
N ALA A 180 5.32 13.10 -7.68
CA ALA A 180 5.77 14.47 -7.93
C ALA A 180 6.61 14.63 -9.21
N ALA A 181 7.07 13.54 -9.81
CA ALA A 181 7.77 13.53 -11.09
C ALA A 181 6.87 13.15 -12.27
N GLY A 182 5.55 13.03 -12.04
CA GLY A 182 4.58 12.69 -13.07
C GLY A 182 4.51 11.19 -13.40
N ASN A 183 5.17 10.32 -12.63
CA ASN A 183 5.07 8.88 -12.89
C ASN A 183 3.77 8.32 -12.33
N PRO A 184 3.11 7.42 -13.08
CA PRO A 184 1.92 6.74 -12.58
C PRO A 184 2.30 5.73 -11.50
N HIS A 185 1.53 5.75 -10.42
CA HIS A 185 1.61 4.75 -9.34
C HIS A 185 0.22 4.43 -8.78
N VAL A 186 0.15 3.41 -7.94
CA VAL A 186 -1.03 3.05 -7.15
C VAL A 186 -0.64 3.05 -5.69
N LEU A 187 -1.39 3.83 -4.92
CA LEU A 187 -1.30 3.90 -3.47
C LEU A 187 -2.37 2.97 -2.88
N CYS A 188 -2.01 2.24 -1.84
CA CYS A 188 -2.91 1.32 -1.16
C CYS A 188 -2.70 1.42 0.35
N ALA A 189 -3.79 1.60 1.10
CA ALA A 189 -3.83 1.41 2.54
C ALA A 189 -4.73 0.22 2.84
N GLY A 190 -4.38 -0.58 3.84
CA GLY A 190 -5.24 -1.66 4.27
C GLY A 190 -5.01 -2.07 5.71
N ILE A 191 -5.85 -2.97 6.19
CA ILE A 191 -5.84 -3.47 7.57
C ILE A 191 -6.13 -4.96 7.63
N ASP A 192 -5.58 -5.63 8.65
CA ASP A 192 -6.04 -6.95 9.10
C ASP A 192 -7.36 -6.79 9.86
N LEU A 193 -8.38 -7.58 9.53
CA LEU A 193 -9.69 -7.52 10.18
C LEU A 193 -9.86 -8.53 11.31
N ALA A 194 -9.01 -9.56 11.38
CA ALA A 194 -9.17 -10.64 12.37
C ALA A 194 -9.09 -10.14 13.82
N PRO A 195 -8.15 -9.25 14.20
CA PRO A 195 -8.10 -8.72 15.56
C PRO A 195 -9.36 -7.94 15.94
N ALA A 196 -9.98 -7.23 14.99
CA ALA A 196 -11.22 -6.49 15.22
C ALA A 196 -12.44 -7.41 15.40
N LEU A 197 -12.51 -8.52 14.66
CA LEU A 197 -13.54 -9.55 14.85
C LEU A 197 -13.42 -10.20 16.24
N VAL A 198 -12.22 -10.63 16.63
CA VAL A 198 -11.95 -11.23 17.95
C VAL A 198 -12.30 -10.26 19.09
N ALA A 199 -11.96 -8.97 18.94
CA ALA A 199 -12.30 -7.95 19.93
C ALA A 199 -13.82 -7.72 20.11
N GLN A 200 -14.65 -8.21 19.19
CA GLN A 200 -16.11 -8.20 19.27
C GLN A 200 -16.72 -9.54 19.70
N GLY A 201 -15.88 -10.52 20.09
CA GLY A 201 -16.34 -11.85 20.44
C GLY A 201 -16.81 -12.67 19.23
N ILE A 202 -16.43 -12.27 18.01
CA ILE A 202 -16.72 -13.01 16.78
C ILE A 202 -15.59 -14.01 16.52
N ASP A 203 -15.94 -15.24 16.14
CA ASP A 203 -14.96 -16.22 15.69
C ASP A 203 -14.41 -15.82 14.31
N ALA A 204 -13.24 -15.17 14.33
CA ALA A 204 -12.59 -14.73 13.12
C ALA A 204 -12.24 -15.89 12.18
N ALA A 205 -11.92 -17.08 12.69
CA ALA A 205 -11.56 -18.23 11.86
C ALA A 205 -12.77 -18.72 11.06
N ASP A 206 -13.94 -18.77 11.70
CA ASP A 206 -15.20 -19.10 11.04
C ASP A 206 -15.56 -18.08 9.96
N THR A 207 -15.55 -16.77 10.28
CA THR A 207 -15.78 -15.70 9.29
C THR A 207 -14.83 -15.81 8.10
N ILE A 208 -13.55 -16.06 8.35
CA ILE A 208 -12.53 -16.22 7.32
C ILE A 208 -12.83 -17.44 6.44
N SER A 209 -13.20 -18.57 7.05
CA SER A 209 -13.54 -19.79 6.32
C SER A 209 -14.76 -19.60 5.43
N GLN A 210 -15.83 -19.00 5.95
CA GLN A 210 -17.05 -18.72 5.17
C GLN A 210 -16.75 -17.89 3.91
N ILE A 211 -15.93 -16.84 4.04
CA ILE A 211 -15.53 -15.99 2.91
C ILE A 211 -14.62 -16.75 1.95
N ALA A 212 -13.67 -17.53 2.47
CA ALA A 212 -12.76 -18.31 1.65
C ALA A 212 -13.51 -19.37 0.82
N ASP A 213 -14.41 -20.13 1.43
CA ASP A 213 -15.21 -21.17 0.76
C ASP A 213 -16.08 -20.58 -0.35
N ALA A 214 -16.67 -19.40 -0.12
CA ALA A 214 -17.44 -18.68 -1.12
C ALA A 214 -16.58 -18.24 -2.32
N CYS A 215 -15.32 -17.87 -2.08
CA CYS A 215 -14.38 -17.53 -3.14
C CYS A 215 -13.87 -18.77 -3.87
N GLU A 216 -13.53 -19.85 -3.17
CA GLU A 216 -13.02 -21.10 -3.75
C GLU A 216 -14.03 -21.73 -4.72
N LYS A 217 -15.32 -21.70 -4.38
CA LYS A 217 -16.42 -22.15 -5.26
C LYS A 217 -16.55 -21.35 -6.56
N ASN A 218 -15.93 -20.17 -6.63
CA ASN A 218 -16.06 -19.21 -7.74
C ASN A 218 -14.68 -18.79 -8.28
N GLU A 219 -13.77 -19.74 -8.49
CA GLU A 219 -12.43 -19.50 -9.08
C GLU A 219 -11.57 -18.46 -8.32
N GLY A 220 -11.78 -18.35 -7.01
CA GLY A 220 -11.06 -17.46 -6.11
C GLY A 220 -11.65 -16.06 -5.96
N THR A 221 -12.85 -15.78 -6.50
CA THR A 221 -13.57 -14.51 -6.29
C THR A 221 -15.04 -14.80 -6.06
N GLY A 222 -15.61 -14.41 -4.91
CA GLY A 222 -16.98 -14.77 -4.58
C GLY A 222 -17.70 -13.73 -3.74
N GLN A 223 -19.03 -13.73 -3.81
CA GLN A 223 -19.87 -12.90 -2.95
C GLN A 223 -19.64 -13.27 -1.48
N ILE A 224 -19.54 -12.24 -0.64
CA ILE A 224 -19.39 -12.42 0.81
C ILE A 224 -20.73 -12.91 1.39
N PRO A 225 -20.77 -14.02 2.13
CA PRO A 225 -21.98 -14.51 2.78
C PRO A 225 -22.62 -13.45 3.69
N SER A 226 -23.96 -13.45 3.81
CA SER A 226 -24.71 -12.41 4.51
C SER A 226 -24.28 -12.24 5.98
N GLU A 227 -24.01 -13.34 6.68
CA GLU A 227 -23.53 -13.32 8.06
C GLU A 227 -22.15 -12.66 8.16
N ALA A 228 -21.18 -13.12 7.38
CA ALA A 228 -19.85 -12.51 7.32
C ALA A 228 -19.91 -11.03 6.91
N GLN A 229 -20.79 -10.66 5.97
CA GLN A 229 -20.99 -9.27 5.56
C GLN A 229 -21.49 -8.41 6.73
N GLN A 230 -22.46 -8.89 7.52
CA GLN A 230 -22.96 -8.19 8.71
C GLN A 230 -21.87 -8.01 9.76
N GLN A 231 -21.03 -9.03 9.99
CA GLN A 231 -19.87 -8.95 10.88
C GLN A 231 -18.88 -7.88 10.39
N LEU A 232 -18.58 -7.84 9.08
CA LEU A 232 -17.72 -6.82 8.46
C LEU A 232 -18.30 -5.40 8.58
N ILE A 233 -19.61 -5.23 8.43
CA ILE A 233 -20.30 -3.94 8.61
C ILE A 233 -20.30 -3.53 10.09
N SER A 234 -20.35 -4.48 11.03
CA SER A 234 -20.23 -4.17 12.45
C SER A 234 -18.85 -3.60 12.78
N ILE A 235 -17.79 -4.31 12.38
CA ILE A 235 -16.41 -3.86 12.62
C ILE A 235 -16.08 -2.56 11.87
N SER A 236 -16.70 -2.30 10.72
CA SER A 236 -16.50 -1.02 10.00
C SER A 236 -16.95 0.18 10.84
N LYS A 237 -18.06 0.04 11.58
CA LYS A 237 -18.59 1.07 12.48
C LYS A 237 -17.72 1.25 13.72
N ILE A 238 -17.24 0.16 14.30
CA ILE A 238 -16.41 0.17 15.51
C ILE A 238 -15.04 0.80 15.24
N LEU A 239 -14.39 0.37 14.15
CA LEU A 239 -13.13 0.98 13.71
C LEU A 239 -13.35 2.37 13.11
N ASN A 240 -14.58 2.69 12.73
CA ASN A 240 -14.98 3.87 11.98
C ASN A 240 -14.17 4.00 10.68
N ILE A 241 -14.02 2.90 9.94
CA ILE A 241 -13.28 2.83 8.69
C ILE A 241 -14.27 2.50 7.57
N GLY A 242 -14.64 3.50 6.78
CA GLY A 242 -15.77 3.41 5.85
C GLY A 242 -15.54 2.45 4.68
N TRP A 243 -14.29 2.30 4.24
CA TRP A 243 -13.95 1.44 3.12
C TRP A 243 -14.05 -0.06 3.44
N ILE A 244 -14.16 -0.46 4.73
CA ILE A 244 -14.50 -1.84 5.11
C ILE A 244 -15.92 -2.19 4.66
N GLU A 245 -16.89 -1.33 4.95
CA GLU A 245 -18.28 -1.52 4.52
C GLU A 245 -18.41 -1.40 3.00
N ALA A 246 -17.71 -0.45 2.38
CA ALA A 246 -17.71 -0.36 0.92
C ALA A 246 -17.11 -1.62 0.25
N GLY A 247 -16.10 -2.23 0.88
CA GLY A 247 -15.50 -3.48 0.45
C GLY A 247 -16.40 -4.68 0.67
N SER A 248 -17.11 -4.75 1.81
CA SER A 248 -17.96 -5.90 2.15
C SER A 248 -19.21 -6.02 1.26
N ARG A 249 -19.59 -4.95 0.56
CA ARG A 249 -20.66 -4.93 -0.45
C ARG A 249 -20.22 -5.41 -1.84
N LYS A 250 -18.94 -5.76 -2.02
CA LYS A 250 -18.37 -6.29 -3.26
C LYS A 250 -17.94 -7.74 -3.03
N ASP A 251 -17.59 -8.42 -4.11
CA ASP A 251 -16.99 -9.76 -4.02
C ASP A 251 -15.64 -9.71 -3.28
N ALA A 252 -15.41 -10.70 -2.43
CA ALA A 252 -14.12 -10.98 -1.84
C ALA A 252 -13.22 -11.70 -2.85
N THR A 253 -11.91 -11.67 -2.61
CA THR A 253 -10.91 -12.21 -3.53
C THR A 253 -9.83 -12.96 -2.77
N ILE A 254 -9.53 -14.20 -3.16
CA ILE A 254 -8.38 -14.95 -2.65
C ILE A 254 -7.11 -14.40 -3.29
N ILE A 255 -6.19 -13.92 -2.48
CA ILE A 255 -4.88 -13.44 -2.90
C ILE A 255 -3.80 -14.41 -2.42
N CYS A 256 -2.66 -14.42 -3.11
CA CYS A 256 -1.54 -15.26 -2.74
C CYS A 256 -0.29 -14.43 -2.49
N PRO A 257 0.67 -14.97 -1.72
CA PRO A 257 1.94 -14.32 -1.51
C PRO A 257 2.76 -14.16 -2.80
N ARG A 258 2.76 -15.19 -3.65
CA ARG A 258 3.46 -15.23 -4.94
C ARG A 258 2.59 -16.00 -5.92
N SER A 259 2.57 -15.64 -7.21
CA SER A 259 1.70 -16.33 -8.17
C SER A 259 2.09 -17.80 -8.35
N SER A 260 3.37 -18.13 -8.24
CA SER A 260 3.90 -19.50 -8.18
C SER A 260 3.37 -20.32 -6.99
N SER A 261 2.91 -19.67 -5.93
CA SER A 261 2.30 -20.30 -4.74
C SER A 261 0.82 -19.92 -4.61
N CYS A 262 0.15 -19.65 -5.75
CA CYS A 262 -1.27 -19.35 -5.77
C CYS A 262 -2.08 -20.60 -5.35
N PRO A 263 -2.97 -20.50 -4.34
CA PRO A 263 -3.78 -21.63 -3.87
C PRO A 263 -5.01 -21.90 -4.74
N ARG A 264 -5.31 -21.01 -5.70
CA ARG A 264 -6.43 -21.15 -6.62
C ARG A 264 -6.17 -22.29 -7.61
N GLU A 265 -7.22 -23.03 -7.96
CA GLU A 265 -7.16 -24.08 -8.99
C GLU A 265 -6.62 -23.55 -10.33
N LYS A 266 -7.13 -22.40 -10.79
CA LYS A 266 -6.49 -21.62 -11.85
C LYS A 266 -5.44 -20.70 -11.23
N HIS A 267 -4.18 -21.13 -11.31
CA HIS A 267 -3.05 -20.38 -10.77
C HIS A 267 -2.99 -18.96 -11.31
N CYS A 268 -2.56 -18.05 -10.43
CA CYS A 268 -2.46 -16.60 -10.66
C CYS A 268 -1.34 -16.21 -11.65
N LEU A 269 -0.78 -17.15 -12.41
CA LEU A 269 0.27 -16.91 -13.42
C LEU A 269 -0.34 -16.06 -14.54
N GLY A 270 -0.35 -14.74 -14.33
CA GLY A 270 -0.87 -13.78 -15.28
C GLY A 270 0.13 -13.46 -16.39
N GLU A 271 -0.37 -12.81 -17.44
CA GLU A 271 0.45 -12.23 -18.49
C GLU A 271 1.49 -11.24 -17.93
N THR A 272 2.67 -11.21 -18.55
CA THR A 272 3.77 -10.33 -18.16
C THR A 272 3.31 -8.87 -18.14
N MET A 273 3.40 -8.19 -16.98
CA MET A 273 3.00 -6.78 -16.88
C MET A 273 3.80 -5.90 -17.86
N GLN A 274 3.09 -5.12 -18.67
CA GLN A 274 3.70 -4.24 -19.67
C GLN A 274 4.59 -3.18 -19.01
N LYS A 275 5.87 -3.13 -19.41
CA LYS A 275 6.82 -2.10 -18.98
C LYS A 275 6.37 -0.73 -19.51
N ARG A 276 6.20 0.25 -18.62
CA ARG A 276 5.97 1.65 -18.99
C ARG A 276 7.26 2.44 -18.83
N THR A 277 7.65 3.17 -19.87
CA THR A 277 8.83 4.05 -19.86
C THR A 277 8.54 5.29 -18.99
N PRO A 278 9.34 5.58 -17.95
CA PRO A 278 9.21 6.79 -17.15
C PRO A 278 9.38 8.07 -17.99
N GLN A 279 8.67 9.15 -17.65
CA GLN A 279 8.76 10.42 -18.38
C GLN A 279 10.18 10.99 -18.45
N ILE A 280 10.97 10.82 -17.37
CA ILE A 280 12.37 11.26 -17.32
C ILE A 280 13.24 10.53 -18.37
N GLU A 281 12.92 9.28 -18.70
CA GLU A 281 13.67 8.54 -19.71
C GLU A 281 13.34 9.04 -21.13
N ASN A 282 12.11 9.49 -21.36
CA ASN A 282 11.72 10.17 -22.60
C ASN A 282 12.43 11.53 -22.73
N ILE A 283 12.50 12.31 -21.65
CA ILE A 283 13.24 13.58 -21.62
C ILE A 283 14.73 13.35 -21.91
N ARG A 284 15.33 12.30 -21.35
CA ARG A 284 16.72 11.92 -21.64
C ARG A 284 16.92 11.61 -23.11
N LYS A 285 16.03 10.83 -23.73
CA LYS A 285 16.13 10.49 -25.15
C LYS A 285 16.04 11.72 -26.04
N SER A 286 15.19 12.70 -25.72
CA SER A 286 15.13 13.95 -26.48
C SER A 286 16.39 14.81 -26.33
N ILE A 287 17.02 14.83 -25.15
CA ILE A 287 18.25 15.60 -24.91
C ILE A 287 19.46 14.96 -25.58
N VAL A 288 19.57 13.61 -25.56
CA VAL A 288 20.68 12.88 -26.18
C VAL A 288 20.58 12.83 -27.71
N ALA A 289 19.39 13.06 -28.27
CA ALA A 289 19.15 13.14 -29.71
C ALA A 289 19.30 14.57 -30.28
N SER A 290 19.65 15.55 -29.45
CA SER A 290 19.96 16.94 -29.84
C SER A 290 21.47 17.16 -29.81
#